data_AF-A0AAV8X137-F1
#
_entry.id   AF-A0AAV8X137-F1
#
_cell.length_a   1.000
_cell.length_b   1.000
_cell.length_c   1.000
_cell.angle_alpha   90.00
_cell.angle_beta   90.00
_cell.angle_gamma   90.00
#
_symmetry.space_group_name_H-M   'P 1'
#
loop_
_entity.id
_entity.type
_entity.pdbx_description
1 polymer ?
#
loop_
_entity_poly.entity_id
_entity_poly.type
_entity_poly.pdbx_seq_one_letter_code
_entity_poly.pdbx_strand_id
1 'polypeptide(L)'
;MAKLNQILVRLRESTEKNIPHDRFLMWVISRIVPIDLMVEERTGTIGMTEVQKRSARKNTIAKWQNRWQNSEKDIWLHRLLPDITVWYYRTHGEVDSWLTQVMTSHGRFQAYLKRISKSDDDTCIYCHEEPDDACHTLFRCNKWREQRERMEATLGQELRPRNLIHNMIEDAHKWRTVETVVKEIMHTKEEDEIRRDRERLN
;
A
#
# COMPACT_ATOMS: atom_id res chain seq x y z
N MET A 1 -27.63 6.75 23.45
CA MET A 1 -26.60 5.71 23.37
C MET A 1 -27.01 4.51 22.50
N ALA A 2 -28.14 3.84 22.76
CA ALA A 2 -28.57 2.66 21.98
C ALA A 2 -28.74 2.90 20.46
N LYS A 3 -29.39 4.00 20.05
CA LYS A 3 -29.52 4.38 18.62
C LYS A 3 -28.18 4.65 17.94
N LEU A 4 -27.21 5.23 18.66
CA LEU A 4 -25.89 5.54 18.12
C LEU A 4 -25.09 4.24 17.90
N ASN A 5 -25.14 3.31 18.85
CA ASN A 5 -24.54 1.98 18.70
C ASN A 5 -25.17 1.19 17.54
N GLN A 6 -26.49 1.27 17.36
CA GLN A 6 -27.16 0.61 16.24
C GLN A 6 -26.77 1.20 14.87
N ILE A 7 -26.55 2.51 14.80
CA ILE A 7 -26.04 3.19 13.61
C ILE A 7 -24.57 2.81 13.37
N LEU A 8 -23.74 2.76 14.40
CA LEU A 8 -22.33 2.36 14.31
C LEU A 8 -22.18 0.90 13.87
N VAL A 9 -23.02 -0.01 14.39
CA VAL A 9 -23.04 -1.42 13.96
C VAL A 9 -23.45 -1.53 12.49
N ARG A 10 -24.49 -0.81 12.05
CA ARG A 10 -24.90 -0.79 10.64
C ARG A 10 -23.87 -0.15 9.71
N LEU A 11 -23.18 0.90 10.16
CA LEU A 11 -22.07 1.51 9.42
C LEU A 11 -20.87 0.56 9.33
N ARG A 12 -20.55 -0.17 10.40
CA ARG A 12 -19.50 -1.19 10.42
C ARG A 12 -19.82 -2.34 9.46
N GLU A 13 -21.03 -2.89 9.52
CA GLU A 13 -21.46 -3.97 8.63
C GLU A 13 -21.53 -3.53 7.16
N SER A 14 -21.96 -2.29 6.90
CA SER A 14 -21.99 -1.68 5.57
C SER A 14 -20.60 -1.40 5.00
N THR A 15 -19.67 -0.94 5.84
CA THR A 15 -18.28 -0.64 5.45
C THR A 15 -17.43 -1.90 5.28
N GLU A 16 -17.70 -2.98 6.02
CA GLU A 16 -16.89 -4.21 5.92
C GLU A 16 -17.33 -5.13 4.76
N LYS A 17 -18.64 -5.23 4.47
CA LYS A 17 -19.17 -6.26 3.54
C LYS A 17 -19.22 -5.87 2.06
N ASN A 18 -19.33 -4.57 1.72
CA ASN A 18 -19.54 -4.12 0.32
C ASN A 18 -18.53 -3.08 -0.18
N ILE A 19 -17.44 -2.85 0.56
CA ILE A 19 -16.37 -1.98 0.08
C ILE A 19 -15.48 -2.77 -0.90
N PRO A 20 -15.30 -2.28 -2.15
CA PRO A 20 -14.33 -2.84 -3.08
C PRO A 20 -12.98 -2.98 -2.38
N HIS A 21 -12.36 -4.14 -2.59
CA HIS A 21 -11.04 -4.51 -2.08
C HIS A 21 -10.06 -3.31 -2.05
N ASP A 22 -9.99 -2.57 -3.15
CA ASP A 22 -9.15 -1.37 -3.35
C ASP A 22 -9.34 -0.23 -2.33
N ARG A 23 -10.51 -0.05 -1.73
CA ARG A 23 -10.79 1.10 -0.85
C ARG A 23 -10.25 0.90 0.57
N PHE A 24 -10.02 -0.34 1.01
CA PHE A 24 -9.31 -0.62 2.27
C PHE A 24 -7.82 -0.27 2.16
N LEU A 25 -7.20 -0.62 1.02
CA LEU A 25 -5.80 -0.26 0.73
C LEU A 25 -5.57 1.24 0.80
N MET A 26 -6.44 2.03 0.16
CA MET A 26 -6.29 3.47 0.10
C MET A 26 -6.34 4.15 1.48
N TRP A 27 -7.16 3.64 2.41
CA TRP A 27 -7.18 4.16 3.78
C TRP A 27 -5.85 3.97 4.50
N VAL A 28 -5.22 2.81 4.33
CA VAL A 28 -3.91 2.51 4.92
C VAL A 28 -2.82 3.38 4.29
N ILE A 29 -2.74 3.41 2.96
CA ILE A 29 -1.73 4.17 2.22
C ILE A 29 -1.82 5.67 2.56
N SER A 30 -3.03 6.22 2.56
CA SER A 30 -3.29 7.64 2.86
C SER A 30 -3.34 7.98 4.35
N ARG A 31 -3.07 7.03 5.27
CA ARG A 31 -3.15 7.23 6.73
C ARG A 31 -4.53 7.72 7.22
N ILE A 32 -5.60 7.33 6.52
CA ILE A 32 -6.98 7.70 6.87
C ILE A 32 -7.56 6.59 7.75
N VAL A 33 -7.82 6.92 9.02
CA VAL A 33 -8.48 6.00 9.95
C VAL A 33 -9.90 5.69 9.45
N PRO A 34 -10.38 4.43 9.52
CA PRO A 34 -11.76 4.08 9.18
C PRO A 34 -12.79 4.98 9.88
N ILE A 35 -13.81 5.40 9.13
CA ILE A 35 -14.75 6.43 9.58
C ILE A 35 -15.49 6.05 10.86
N ASP A 36 -15.84 4.79 11.02
CA ASP A 36 -16.55 4.30 12.20
C ASP A 36 -15.66 4.39 13.46
N LEU A 37 -14.37 4.08 13.33
CA LEU A 37 -13.39 4.28 14.40
C LEU A 37 -13.17 5.77 14.72
N MET A 38 -13.18 6.63 13.70
CA MET A 38 -13.12 8.10 13.91
C MET A 38 -14.35 8.63 14.65
N VAL A 39 -15.55 8.13 14.32
CA VAL A 39 -16.80 8.52 15.00
C VAL A 39 -16.79 8.03 16.44
N GLU A 40 -16.35 6.78 16.69
CA GLU A 40 -16.21 6.23 18.03
C GLU A 40 -15.25 7.08 18.89
N GLU A 41 -14.06 7.42 18.36
CA GLU A 41 -13.10 8.28 19.05
C GLU A 41 -13.70 9.64 19.41
N ARG A 42 -14.37 10.30 18.44
CA ARG A 42 -14.94 11.64 18.64
C ARG A 42 -16.05 11.66 19.68
N THR A 43 -16.93 10.67 19.65
CA THR A 43 -18.04 10.56 20.60
C THR A 43 -17.55 10.19 22.00
N GLY A 44 -16.52 9.34 22.09
CA GLY A 44 -15.91 8.93 23.35
C GLY A 44 -15.04 10.01 24.01
N THR A 45 -14.64 11.06 23.31
CA THR A 45 -13.73 12.10 23.82
C THR A 45 -14.38 13.45 24.15
N ILE A 46 -15.72 13.53 24.09
CA ILE A 46 -16.47 14.73 24.46
C ILE A 46 -16.18 15.08 25.92
N GLY A 47 -15.74 16.32 26.17
CA GLY A 47 -15.41 16.80 27.52
C GLY A 47 -14.09 16.28 28.09
N MET A 48 -13.29 15.53 27.32
CA MET A 48 -12.00 15.00 27.78
C MET A 48 -10.85 16.01 27.62
N THR A 49 -9.83 15.86 28.46
CA THR A 49 -8.55 16.57 28.38
C THR A 49 -7.73 16.13 27.17
N GLU A 50 -6.72 16.92 26.81
CA GLU A 50 -5.83 16.61 25.68
C GLU A 50 -5.02 15.31 25.90
N VAL A 51 -4.61 15.03 27.14
CA VAL A 51 -3.94 13.77 27.49
C VAL A 51 -4.85 12.56 27.24
N GLN A 52 -6.12 12.68 27.64
CA GLN A 52 -7.11 11.63 27.41
C GLN A 52 -7.42 11.47 25.91
N LYS A 53 -7.49 12.55 25.13
CA LYS A 53 -7.65 12.50 23.67
C LYS A 53 -6.49 11.78 22.98
N ARG A 54 -5.25 12.05 23.40
CA ARG A 54 -4.06 11.33 22.88
C ARG A 54 -4.11 9.84 23.21
N SER A 55 -4.55 9.48 24.40
CA SER A 55 -4.76 8.09 24.79
C SER A 55 -5.86 7.42 23.95
N ALA A 56 -6.99 8.11 23.74
CA ALA A 56 -8.06 7.65 22.87
C ALA A 56 -7.57 7.42 21.43
N ARG A 57 -6.77 8.33 20.87
CA ARG A 57 -6.15 8.16 19.54
C ARG A 57 -5.28 6.91 19.47
N LYS A 58 -4.43 6.65 20.48
CA LYS A 58 -3.63 5.41 20.52
C LYS A 58 -4.52 4.16 20.52
N ASN A 59 -5.62 4.17 21.27
CA ASN A 59 -6.58 3.07 21.27
C ASN A 59 -7.29 2.90 19.92
N THR A 60 -7.63 4.00 19.25
CA THR A 60 -8.21 3.99 17.90
C THR A 60 -7.26 3.33 16.89
N ILE A 61 -5.98 3.69 16.92
CA ILE A 61 -4.96 3.09 16.03
C ILE A 61 -4.74 1.61 16.37
N ALA A 62 -4.73 1.22 17.66
CA ALA A 62 -4.63 -0.18 18.05
C ALA A 62 -5.82 -1.02 17.55
N LYS A 63 -7.05 -0.48 17.61
CA LYS A 63 -8.23 -1.11 17.00
C LYS A 63 -8.08 -1.24 15.48
N TRP A 64 -7.57 -0.20 14.82
CA TRP A 64 -7.33 -0.23 13.38
C TRP A 64 -6.28 -1.29 13.01
N GLN A 65 -5.17 -1.37 13.75
CA GLN A 65 -4.13 -2.40 13.58
C GLN A 65 -4.71 -3.81 13.74
N ASN A 66 -5.58 -4.03 14.74
CA ASN A 66 -6.23 -5.31 14.92
C ASN A 66 -7.15 -5.66 13.73
N ARG A 67 -7.94 -4.71 13.24
CA ARG A 67 -8.76 -4.92 12.03
C ARG A 67 -7.93 -5.22 10.80
N TRP A 68 -6.81 -4.51 10.64
CA TRP A 68 -5.84 -4.75 9.58
C TRP A 68 -5.35 -6.20 9.65
N GLN A 69 -4.78 -6.63 10.78
CA GLN A 69 -4.24 -8.00 10.93
C GLN A 69 -5.25 -9.13 10.67
N ASN A 70 -6.53 -8.89 10.94
CA ASN A 70 -7.59 -9.88 10.74
C ASN A 70 -8.31 -9.75 9.38
N SER A 71 -7.85 -8.84 8.51
CA SER A 71 -8.35 -8.73 7.14
C SER A 71 -7.82 -9.88 6.29
N GLU A 72 -8.73 -10.65 5.68
CA GLU A 72 -8.37 -11.64 4.66
C GLU A 72 -8.08 -10.99 3.30
N LYS A 73 -8.37 -9.69 3.17
CA LYS A 73 -8.15 -8.89 1.96
C LYS A 73 -6.69 -8.39 1.95
N ASP A 74 -6.05 -8.48 0.79
CA ASP A 74 -4.78 -7.78 0.45
C ASP A 74 -3.47 -8.39 0.96
N ILE A 75 -3.24 -9.66 0.62
CA ILE A 75 -2.00 -10.40 0.91
C ILE A 75 -0.74 -9.59 0.57
N TRP A 76 -0.76 -8.81 -0.51
CA TRP A 76 0.40 -8.01 -0.93
C TRP A 76 0.73 -6.87 0.04
N LEU A 77 -0.22 -5.94 0.28
CA LEU A 77 0.06 -4.80 1.16
C LEU A 77 0.31 -5.28 2.60
N HIS A 78 -0.32 -6.37 3.04
CA HIS A 78 0.00 -7.00 4.32
C HIS A 78 1.44 -7.48 4.45
N ARG A 79 2.02 -8.00 3.36
CA ARG A 79 3.43 -8.40 3.35
C ARG A 79 4.37 -7.20 3.42
N LEU A 80 3.99 -6.07 2.81
CA LEU A 80 4.76 -4.82 2.85
C LEU A 80 4.64 -4.09 4.18
N LEU A 81 3.43 -4.07 4.76
CA LEU A 81 3.06 -3.24 5.89
C LEU A 81 2.28 -4.03 6.95
N PRO A 82 2.95 -4.92 7.71
CA PRO A 82 2.30 -5.69 8.76
C PRO A 82 1.87 -4.84 9.97
N ASP A 83 2.59 -3.74 10.25
CA ASP A 83 2.27 -2.78 11.32
C ASP A 83 1.94 -1.41 10.73
N ILE A 84 0.65 -1.07 10.70
CA ILE A 84 0.17 0.23 10.23
C ILE A 84 0.35 1.33 11.28
N THR A 85 0.68 0.99 12.52
CA THR A 85 0.91 1.97 13.60
C THR A 85 2.16 2.78 13.30
N VAL A 86 3.27 2.12 12.98
CA VAL A 86 4.53 2.80 12.62
C VAL A 86 4.37 3.62 11.35
N TRP A 87 3.62 3.10 10.37
CA TRP A 87 3.29 3.82 9.15
C TRP A 87 2.47 5.07 9.44
N TYR A 88 1.45 4.95 10.30
CA TYR A 88 0.56 6.04 10.65
C TYR A 88 1.29 7.18 11.37
N TYR A 89 2.32 6.88 12.16
CA TYR A 89 3.06 7.89 12.94
C TYR A 89 4.35 8.39 12.29
N ARG A 90 4.73 7.90 11.10
CA ARG A 90 5.92 8.38 10.39
C ARG A 90 5.93 9.90 10.21
N THR A 91 7.11 10.50 10.28
CA THR A 91 7.33 11.96 10.23
C THR A 91 7.84 12.45 8.89
N HIS A 92 8.21 11.54 7.99
CA HIS A 92 8.70 11.82 6.65
C HIS A 92 8.11 10.83 5.65
N GLY A 93 8.35 11.11 4.36
CA GLY A 93 7.96 10.21 3.29
C GLY A 93 6.51 10.38 2.88
N GLU A 94 6.31 11.08 1.77
CA GLU A 94 5.04 11.13 1.07
C GLU A 94 4.94 9.95 0.11
N VAL A 95 3.72 9.46 -0.10
CA VAL A 95 3.46 8.37 -1.05
C VAL A 95 3.01 9.00 -2.35
N ASP A 96 3.90 8.99 -3.34
CA ASP A 96 3.58 9.47 -4.69
C ASP A 96 2.76 8.45 -5.50
N SER A 97 2.43 8.80 -6.73
CA SER A 97 1.65 7.93 -7.62
C SER A 97 2.37 6.63 -7.97
N TRP A 98 3.71 6.62 -8.02
CA TRP A 98 4.52 5.45 -8.37
C TRP A 98 4.59 4.46 -7.21
N LEU A 99 4.85 4.96 -5.99
CA LEU A 99 4.77 4.17 -4.77
C LEU A 99 3.35 3.64 -4.53
N THR A 100 2.32 4.44 -4.81
CA THR A 100 0.93 3.98 -4.71
C THR A 100 0.66 2.79 -5.64
N GLN A 101 1.11 2.85 -6.90
CA GLN A 101 0.99 1.75 -7.86
C GLN A 101 1.69 0.48 -7.35
N VAL A 102 2.93 0.61 -6.85
CA VAL A 102 3.66 -0.52 -6.25
C VAL A 102 2.95 -1.11 -5.04
N MET A 103 2.51 -0.26 -4.10
CA MET A 103 1.90 -0.71 -2.84
C MET A 103 0.56 -1.40 -3.05
N THR A 104 -0.17 -0.99 -4.09
CA THR A 104 -1.43 -1.63 -4.50
C THR A 104 -1.21 -2.78 -5.49
N SER A 105 0.00 -2.92 -6.05
CA SER A 105 0.27 -3.74 -7.23
C SER A 105 -0.68 -3.42 -8.40
N HIS A 106 -1.09 -2.16 -8.52
CA HIS A 106 -1.92 -1.64 -9.61
C HIS A 106 -1.08 -0.86 -10.62
N GLY A 107 -1.65 -0.64 -11.80
CA GLY A 107 -1.03 0.16 -12.84
C GLY A 107 -0.43 -0.68 -13.95
N ARG A 108 0.83 -0.42 -14.29
CA ARG A 108 1.55 -1.01 -15.44
C ARG A 108 2.13 -2.39 -15.12
N PHE A 109 1.28 -3.27 -14.58
CA PHE A 109 1.61 -4.64 -14.22
C PHE A 109 0.72 -5.57 -15.03
N GLN A 110 1.29 -6.50 -15.80
CA GLN A 110 0.47 -7.37 -16.67
C GLN A 110 -0.56 -8.19 -15.88
N ALA A 111 -0.23 -8.64 -14.67
CA ALA A 111 -1.20 -9.30 -13.79
C ALA A 111 -2.39 -8.41 -13.44
N TYR A 112 -2.16 -7.11 -13.21
CA TYR A 112 -3.23 -6.14 -13.00
C TYR A 112 -4.02 -5.88 -14.29
N LEU A 113 -3.33 -5.67 -15.42
CA LEU A 113 -3.97 -5.40 -16.71
C LEU A 113 -4.88 -6.56 -17.14
N LYS A 114 -4.46 -7.81 -16.92
CA LYS A 114 -5.30 -8.99 -17.16
C LYS A 114 -6.53 -9.04 -16.25
N ARG A 115 -6.36 -8.72 -14.95
CA ARG A 115 -7.48 -8.66 -14.00
C ARG A 115 -8.55 -7.64 -14.42
N ILE A 116 -8.18 -6.54 -15.07
CA ILE A 116 -9.11 -5.53 -15.58
C ILE A 116 -9.43 -5.68 -17.08
N SER A 117 -9.15 -6.86 -17.66
CA SER A 117 -9.43 -7.19 -19.07
C SER A 117 -8.80 -6.24 -20.10
N LYS A 118 -7.64 -5.65 -19.79
CA LYS A 118 -6.83 -4.84 -20.71
C LYS A 118 -5.66 -5.60 -21.36
N SER A 119 -5.37 -6.80 -20.88
CA SER A 119 -4.41 -7.73 -21.47
C SER A 119 -4.96 -9.15 -21.33
N ASP A 120 -4.64 -10.03 -22.26
CA ASP A 120 -4.98 -11.46 -22.15
C ASP A 120 -3.90 -12.27 -21.41
N ASP A 121 -2.70 -11.68 -21.28
CA ASP A 121 -1.53 -12.29 -20.67
C ASP A 121 -1.07 -11.48 -19.45
N ASP A 122 -0.78 -12.19 -18.36
CA ASP A 122 -0.25 -11.65 -17.11
C ASP A 122 1.27 -11.79 -17.00
N THR A 123 1.90 -12.48 -17.94
CA THR A 123 3.33 -12.77 -17.92
C THR A 123 4.17 -11.50 -18.06
N CYS A 124 5.25 -11.41 -17.30
CA CYS A 124 6.21 -10.33 -17.40
C CYS A 124 6.85 -10.25 -18.79
N ILE A 125 6.74 -9.07 -19.39
CA ILE A 125 7.16 -8.79 -20.77
C ILE A 125 8.67 -8.72 -20.93
N TYR A 126 9.40 -8.77 -19.82
CA TYR A 126 10.85 -8.62 -19.77
C TYR A 126 11.57 -9.95 -19.54
N CYS A 127 11.04 -10.80 -18.65
CA CYS A 127 11.65 -12.10 -18.33
C CYS A 127 10.86 -13.27 -18.90
N HIS A 128 9.57 -13.11 -19.20
CA HIS A 128 8.69 -14.16 -19.72
C HIS A 128 8.54 -15.40 -18.84
N GLU A 129 8.84 -15.30 -17.54
CA GLU A 129 8.89 -16.44 -16.61
C GLU A 129 7.73 -16.49 -15.61
N GLU A 130 7.30 -15.34 -15.08
CA GLU A 130 6.31 -15.25 -14.00
C GLU A 130 5.27 -14.16 -14.31
N PRO A 131 4.08 -14.20 -13.65
CA PRO A 131 3.15 -13.09 -13.67
C PRO A 131 3.80 -11.78 -13.20
N ASP A 132 3.55 -10.71 -13.93
CA ASP A 132 4.04 -9.37 -13.63
C ASP A 132 3.16 -8.70 -12.59
N ASP A 133 3.54 -8.86 -11.32
CA ASP A 133 3.04 -8.09 -10.19
C ASP A 133 4.16 -7.24 -9.57
N ALA A 134 3.82 -6.38 -8.61
CA ALA A 134 4.81 -5.55 -7.92
C ALA A 134 5.86 -6.40 -7.18
N CYS A 135 5.50 -7.58 -6.68
CA CYS A 135 6.42 -8.48 -6.00
C CYS A 135 7.47 -9.05 -6.97
N HIS A 136 7.06 -9.45 -8.17
CA HIS A 136 7.94 -9.91 -9.22
C HIS A 136 8.85 -8.77 -9.69
N THR A 137 8.25 -7.64 -10.09
CA THR A 137 9.00 -6.48 -10.61
C THR A 137 10.08 -6.02 -9.62
N LEU A 138 9.72 -5.79 -8.35
CA LEU A 138 10.66 -5.19 -7.38
C LEU A 138 11.59 -6.17 -6.68
N PHE A 139 11.32 -7.48 -6.68
CA PHE A 139 12.11 -8.42 -5.88
C PHE A 139 12.70 -9.60 -6.66
N ARG A 140 12.21 -9.91 -7.87
CA ARG A 140 12.61 -11.13 -8.60
C ARG A 140 13.05 -10.88 -10.03
N CYS A 141 12.40 -9.98 -10.75
CA CYS A 141 12.61 -9.79 -12.18
C CYS A 141 14.06 -9.42 -12.52
N ASN A 142 14.71 -10.21 -13.37
CA ASN A 142 16.11 -10.00 -13.76
C ASN A 142 16.35 -8.66 -14.46
N LYS A 143 15.35 -8.10 -15.14
CA LYS A 143 15.42 -6.79 -15.80
C LYS A 143 15.79 -5.65 -14.83
N TRP A 144 15.33 -5.74 -13.58
CA TRP A 144 15.48 -4.68 -12.57
C TRP A 144 16.57 -5.00 -11.54
N ARG A 145 17.46 -5.95 -11.85
CA ARG A 145 18.50 -6.40 -10.92
C ARG A 145 19.41 -5.26 -10.48
N GLU A 146 19.91 -4.46 -11.43
CA GLU A 146 20.80 -3.32 -11.12
C GLU A 146 20.11 -2.31 -10.20
N GLN A 147 18.87 -1.94 -10.52
CA GLN A 147 18.05 -1.06 -9.67
C GLN A 147 17.89 -1.61 -8.26
N ARG A 148 17.66 -2.92 -8.14
CA ARG A 148 17.52 -3.62 -6.86
C ARG A 148 18.82 -3.59 -6.06
N GLU A 149 19.95 -3.91 -6.68
CA GLU A 149 21.27 -3.89 -6.06
C GLU A 149 21.64 -2.49 -5.53
N ARG A 150 21.30 -1.43 -6.28
CA ARG A 150 21.47 -0.04 -5.80
C ARG A 150 20.61 0.28 -4.58
N MET A 151 19.36 -0.20 -4.54
CA MET A 151 18.52 -0.07 -3.36
C MET A 151 19.16 -0.81 -2.18
N GLU A 152 19.51 -2.08 -2.36
CA GLU A 152 20.12 -2.93 -1.33
C GLU A 152 21.41 -2.34 -0.76
N ALA A 153 22.26 -1.75 -1.60
CA ALA A 153 23.46 -1.05 -1.18
C ALA A 153 23.16 0.11 -0.23
N THR A 154 22.10 0.89 -0.48
CA THR A 154 21.69 2.00 0.39
C THR A 154 20.97 1.52 1.65
N LEU A 155 20.18 0.45 1.52
CA LEU A 155 19.44 -0.13 2.63
C LEU A 155 20.35 -0.92 3.59
N GLY A 156 21.54 -1.32 3.12
CA GLY A 156 22.51 -2.10 3.88
C GLY A 156 22.11 -3.56 4.09
N GLN A 157 21.15 -4.07 3.31
CA GLN A 157 20.60 -5.42 3.43
C GLN A 157 19.89 -5.84 2.14
N GLU A 158 19.72 -7.14 1.97
CA GLU A 158 18.90 -7.71 0.88
C GLU A 158 17.46 -7.20 0.95
N LEU A 159 16.90 -6.85 -0.20
CA LEU A 159 15.58 -6.26 -0.28
C LEU A 159 14.52 -7.37 -0.29
N ARG A 160 13.59 -7.31 0.66
CA ARG A 160 12.49 -8.27 0.83
C ARG A 160 11.18 -7.52 1.01
N PRO A 161 10.03 -8.09 0.62
CA PRO A 161 8.74 -7.39 0.77
C PRO A 161 8.50 -6.87 2.20
N ARG A 162 8.87 -7.67 3.21
CA ARG A 162 8.67 -7.33 4.62
C ARG A 162 9.57 -6.20 5.15
N ASN A 163 10.71 -5.92 4.51
CA ASN A 163 11.65 -4.91 5.00
C ASN A 163 11.62 -3.61 4.16
N LEU A 164 10.96 -3.58 3.00
CA LEU A 164 10.91 -2.40 2.13
C LEU A 164 10.38 -1.16 2.88
N ILE A 165 9.13 -1.22 3.33
CA ILE A 165 8.48 -0.07 3.99
C ILE A 165 9.12 0.24 5.34
N HIS A 166 9.55 -0.79 6.07
CA HIS A 166 10.24 -0.60 7.36
C HIS A 166 11.51 0.25 7.20
N ASN A 167 12.36 -0.08 6.21
CA ASN A 167 13.55 0.70 5.91
C ASN A 167 13.23 2.14 5.49
N MET A 168 12.15 2.34 4.72
CA MET A 168 11.73 3.67 4.31
C MET A 168 11.30 4.53 5.51
N ILE A 169 10.54 3.95 6.45
CA ILE A 169 10.10 4.65 7.67
C ILE A 169 11.28 4.98 8.58
N GLU A 170 12.29 4.12 8.66
CA GLU A 170 13.44 4.29 9.55
C GLU A 170 14.29 5.52 9.18
N ASP A 171 14.47 5.80 7.89
CA ASP A 171 15.40 6.82 7.44
C ASP A 171 14.92 7.55 6.16
N ALA A 172 15.00 8.88 6.16
CA ALA A 172 14.50 9.72 5.07
C ALA A 172 15.39 9.66 3.80
N HIS A 173 16.67 9.30 3.91
CA HIS A 173 17.52 9.01 2.76
C HIS A 173 17.16 7.65 2.14
N LYS A 174 16.96 6.60 2.96
CA LYS A 174 16.43 5.30 2.49
C LYS A 174 15.10 5.48 1.75
N TRP A 175 14.18 6.29 2.29
CA TRP A 175 12.91 6.62 1.62
C TRP A 175 13.14 7.19 0.21
N ARG A 176 13.95 8.26 0.10
CA ARG A 176 14.22 8.95 -1.17
C ARG A 176 14.87 8.03 -2.20
N THR A 177 15.77 7.14 -1.75
CA THR A 177 16.38 6.15 -2.65
C THR A 177 15.34 5.19 -3.19
N VAL A 178 14.49 4.62 -2.33
CA VAL A 178 13.41 3.71 -2.77
C VAL A 178 12.47 4.42 -3.74
N GLU A 179 12.03 5.63 -3.41
CA GLU A 179 11.15 6.45 -4.25
C GLU A 179 11.77 6.69 -5.64
N THR A 180 13.04 7.09 -5.69
CA THR A 180 13.77 7.35 -6.94
C THR A 180 13.84 6.10 -7.80
N VAL A 181 14.20 4.96 -7.21
CA VAL A 181 14.36 3.70 -7.95
C VAL A 181 13.01 3.13 -8.40
N VAL A 182 11.99 3.17 -7.53
CA VAL A 182 10.62 2.76 -7.90
C VAL A 182 10.12 3.61 -9.06
N LYS A 183 10.33 4.93 -9.01
CA LYS A 183 9.96 5.83 -10.09
C LYS A 183 10.67 5.48 -11.39
N GLU A 184 11.98 5.23 -11.37
CA GLU A 184 12.74 4.80 -12.56
C GLU A 184 12.14 3.52 -13.18
N ILE A 185 11.94 2.48 -12.37
CA ILE A 185 11.37 1.20 -12.81
C ILE A 185 9.99 1.41 -13.45
N MET A 186 9.09 2.08 -12.72
CA MET A 186 7.71 2.24 -13.16
C MET A 186 7.57 3.17 -14.37
N HIS A 187 8.42 4.20 -14.47
CA HIS A 187 8.47 5.07 -15.63
C HIS A 187 8.91 4.30 -16.89
N THR A 188 10.00 3.52 -16.80
CA THR A 188 10.44 2.70 -17.93
C THR A 188 9.37 1.69 -18.35
N LYS A 189 8.66 1.07 -17.39
CA LYS A 189 7.52 0.20 -17.68
C LYS A 189 6.41 0.92 -18.44
N GLU A 190 6.07 2.14 -18.03
CA GLU A 190 5.07 2.96 -18.72
C GLU A 190 5.49 3.29 -20.16
N GLU A 191 6.73 3.73 -20.37
CA GLU A 191 7.26 4.06 -21.70
C GLU A 191 7.27 2.84 -22.64
N ASP A 192 7.66 1.68 -22.13
CA ASP A 192 7.69 0.43 -22.89
C ASP A 192 6.28 -0.02 -23.28
N GLU A 193 5.30 0.08 -22.37
CA GLU A 193 3.91 -0.22 -22.70
C GLU A 193 3.36 0.74 -23.76
N ILE A 194 3.59 2.05 -23.62
CA ILE A 194 3.15 3.06 -24.60
C ILE A 194 3.75 2.76 -25.98
N ARG A 195 5.03 2.39 -26.04
CA ARG A 195 5.70 2.03 -27.29
C ARG A 195 5.05 0.80 -27.94
N ARG A 196 4.80 -0.25 -27.17
CA ARG A 196 4.17 -1.49 -27.68
C ARG A 196 2.73 -1.25 -28.14
N ASP A 197 1.97 -0.42 -27.43
CA ASP A 197 0.60 -0.07 -27.84
C ASP A 197 0.59 0.70 -29.16
N ARG A 198 1.56 1.60 -29.39
CA ARG A 198 1.73 2.29 -30.68
C ARG A 198 2.09 1.32 -31.80
N GLU A 199 2.96 0.35 -31.54
CA GLU A 199 3.35 -0.68 -32.51
C GLU A 199 2.19 -1.62 -32.88
N ARG A 200 1.22 -1.86 -31.98
CA ARG A 200 0.03 -2.68 -32.24
C ARG A 200 -1.05 -1.97 -33.06
N LEU A 201 -1.06 -0.63 -33.04
CA LEU A 201 -2.07 0.18 -33.72
C LEU A 201 -1.66 0.60 -35.15
N ASN A 202 -0.39 0.40 -35.50
CA ASN A 202 0.17 0.64 -36.83
C ASN A 202 0.24 -0.66 -37.63
#